data_AF-A0A0S2F526-F1
#
_entry.id   AF-A0A0S2F526-F1
#
_cell.length_a   1.000
_cell.length_b   1.000
_cell.length_c   1.000
_cell.angle_alpha   90.00
_cell.angle_beta   90.00
_cell.angle_gamma   90.00
#
_symmetry.space_group_name_H-M   'P 1'
#
loop_
_entity.id
_entity.type
_entity.pdbx_description
1 polymer ?
#
loop_
_entity_poly.entity_id
_entity_poly.type
_entity_poly.pdbx_seq_one_letter_code
_entity_poly.pdbx_strand_id
1 'polypeptide(L)'
;MDYDALPYEVVLTKRIVKIPGFDWRTAATVVYRSQYRELLEILDRERLWLHASAGRVESLAGTYHGQYVLDRASIRLEYEKAMRLATFISINCSPINRAPGAKKSSREPTLLAFATLLLFVSGWDLGSAIDRLAVVMSDRSKRSEADALINLTCVNPFDDYEAWDELKRLQALPGFRRDKLNMRVELLEIERQLRAGFS
;
A
#
# COMPACT_ATOMS: atom_id res chain seq x y z
N MET A 1 23.73 6.25 -24.68
CA MET A 1 24.16 5.56 -25.90
C MET A 1 22.97 5.51 -26.82
N ASP A 2 23.16 5.95 -28.05
CA ASP A 2 22.13 5.99 -29.08
C ASP A 2 22.01 4.58 -29.68
N TYR A 3 21.03 3.81 -29.18
CA TYR A 3 20.88 2.39 -29.51
C TYR A 3 20.16 2.16 -30.84
N ASP A 4 19.71 3.22 -31.51
CA ASP A 4 19.01 3.17 -32.79
C ASP A 4 19.94 2.89 -33.98
N ALA A 5 21.26 2.98 -33.77
CA ALA A 5 22.27 2.72 -34.79
C ALA A 5 22.74 1.25 -34.88
N LEU A 6 22.20 0.34 -34.06
CA LEU A 6 22.62 -1.06 -34.09
C LEU A 6 21.96 -1.81 -35.26
N PRO A 7 22.72 -2.53 -36.10
CA PRO A 7 22.17 -3.25 -37.23
C PRO A 7 21.30 -4.42 -36.72
N TYR A 8 19.98 -4.25 -36.80
CA TYR A 8 18.98 -5.19 -36.28
C TYR A 8 18.91 -6.55 -36.99
N GLU A 9 19.76 -6.79 -38.00
CA GLU A 9 19.71 -7.93 -38.91
C GLU A 9 20.96 -8.82 -38.87
N VAL A 10 21.92 -8.55 -37.97
CA VAL A 10 23.15 -9.33 -37.91
C VAL A 10 22.89 -10.72 -37.32
N VAL A 11 22.89 -11.73 -38.19
CA VAL A 11 22.89 -13.14 -37.77
C VAL A 11 24.20 -13.43 -37.03
N LEU A 12 24.10 -13.79 -35.74
CA LEU A 12 25.27 -14.14 -34.93
C LEU A 12 25.92 -15.43 -35.47
N THR A 13 27.13 -15.30 -36.00
CA THR A 13 27.92 -16.45 -36.48
C THR A 13 28.99 -16.85 -35.47
N LYS A 14 29.47 -18.10 -35.55
CA LYS A 14 30.56 -18.64 -34.70
C LYS A 14 31.84 -17.80 -34.73
N ARG A 15 32.05 -16.99 -35.77
CA ARG A 15 33.18 -16.07 -35.89
C ARG A 15 32.95 -14.76 -35.13
N ILE A 16 31.74 -14.22 -35.17
CA ILE A 16 31.37 -12.96 -34.51
C ILE A 16 31.42 -13.11 -32.98
N VAL A 17 30.91 -14.21 -32.45
CA VAL A 17 30.91 -14.47 -30.99
C VAL A 17 32.29 -14.74 -30.40
N LYS A 18 33.32 -14.95 -31.24
CA LYS A 18 34.72 -15.16 -30.83
C LYS A 18 35.51 -13.86 -30.73
N ILE A 19 34.91 -12.71 -31.05
CA ILE A 19 35.56 -11.41 -30.92
C ILE A 19 35.91 -11.17 -29.43
N PRO A 20 37.17 -10.82 -29.09
CA PRO A 20 37.55 -10.49 -27.72
C PRO A 20 36.70 -9.32 -27.20
N GLY A 21 36.09 -9.48 -26.03
CA GLY A 21 35.19 -8.46 -25.46
C GLY A 21 33.80 -8.43 -26.08
N PHE A 22 33.37 -9.49 -26.77
CA PHE A 22 32.01 -9.58 -27.33
C PHE A 22 30.94 -9.40 -26.25
N ASP A 23 30.10 -8.38 -26.43
CA ASP A 23 29.02 -8.05 -25.51
C ASP A 23 27.76 -8.86 -25.82
N TRP A 24 27.63 -9.99 -25.12
CA TRP A 24 26.45 -10.86 -25.17
C TRP A 24 25.16 -10.15 -24.80
N ARG A 25 25.21 -9.15 -23.92
CA ARG A 25 24.02 -8.44 -23.45
C ARG A 25 23.48 -7.53 -24.55
N THR A 26 24.37 -6.81 -25.22
CA THR A 26 24.00 -6.00 -26.39
C THR A 26 23.48 -6.87 -27.52
N ALA A 27 24.13 -8.00 -27.82
CA ALA A 27 23.68 -8.93 -28.84
C ALA A 27 22.29 -9.54 -28.54
N ALA A 28 22.05 -9.98 -27.30
CA ALA A 28 20.74 -10.48 -26.88
C ALA A 28 19.66 -9.40 -26.97
N THR A 29 19.98 -8.15 -26.65
CA THR A 29 19.06 -7.01 -26.76
C THR A 29 18.64 -6.76 -28.21
N VAL A 30 19.58 -6.86 -29.15
CA VAL A 30 19.30 -6.71 -30.60
C VAL A 30 18.36 -7.81 -31.09
N VAL A 31 18.64 -9.08 -30.74
CA VAL A 31 17.79 -10.22 -31.12
C VAL A 31 16.39 -10.13 -30.50
N TYR A 32 16.30 -9.72 -29.23
CA TYR A 32 15.02 -9.52 -28.57
C TYR A 32 14.20 -8.41 -29.27
N ARG A 33 14.84 -7.27 -29.57
CA ARG A 33 14.16 -6.17 -30.26
C ARG A 33 13.71 -6.53 -31.67
N SER A 34 14.48 -7.34 -32.41
CA SER A 34 14.08 -7.77 -33.75
C SER A 34 12.91 -8.76 -33.71
N GLN A 35 12.92 -9.71 -32.77
CA GLN A 35 11.84 -10.69 -32.61
C GLN A 35 10.51 -10.05 -32.21
N TYR A 36 10.54 -9.03 -31.34
CA TYR A 36 9.34 -8.37 -30.81
C TYR A 36 9.13 -6.96 -31.39
N ARG A 37 9.66 -6.68 -32.59
CA ARG A 37 9.65 -5.35 -33.20
C ARG A 37 8.24 -4.74 -33.27
N GLU A 38 7.29 -5.47 -33.84
CA GLU A 38 5.90 -4.99 -34.01
C GLU A 38 5.25 -4.63 -32.66
N LEU A 39 5.47 -5.46 -31.64
CA LEU A 39 4.96 -5.21 -30.29
C LEU A 39 5.61 -3.96 -29.67
N LEU A 40 6.93 -3.81 -29.80
CA LEU A 40 7.65 -2.66 -29.29
C LEU A 40 7.23 -1.35 -29.98
N GLU A 41 6.96 -1.38 -31.28
CA GLU A 41 6.42 -0.24 -32.03
C GLU A 41 5.01 0.15 -31.58
N ILE A 42 4.14 -0.84 -31.30
CA ILE A 42 2.80 -0.59 -30.74
C ILE A 42 2.92 0.02 -29.34
N LEU A 43 3.77 -0.53 -28.47
CA LEU A 43 3.97 -0.02 -27.12
C LEU A 43 4.48 1.43 -27.14
N ASP A 44 5.39 1.75 -28.06
CA ASP A 44 5.92 3.11 -28.22
C ASP A 44 4.83 4.08 -28.72
N ARG A 45 4.06 3.68 -29.75
CA ARG A 45 2.93 4.45 -30.27
C ARG A 45 1.88 4.75 -29.21
N GLU A 46 1.52 3.75 -28.41
CA GLU A 46 0.54 3.88 -27.32
C GLU A 46 1.15 4.55 -26.07
N ARG A 47 2.43 4.92 -26.10
CA ARG A 47 3.17 5.53 -24.98
C ARG A 47 3.02 4.69 -23.70
N LEU A 48 3.13 3.38 -23.83
CA LEU A 48 3.07 2.42 -22.72
C LEU A 48 4.47 2.16 -22.16
N TRP A 49 4.90 3.02 -21.24
CA TRP A 49 6.22 2.96 -20.62
C TRP A 49 6.18 2.01 -19.42
N LEU A 50 6.34 0.71 -19.69
CA LEU A 50 6.21 -0.35 -18.69
C LEU A 50 7.32 -0.33 -17.62
N HIS A 51 8.31 0.56 -17.65
CA HIS A 51 9.51 0.52 -16.80
C HIS A 51 9.27 0.10 -15.34
N ALA A 52 8.53 0.90 -14.57
CA ALA A 52 8.32 0.66 -13.15
C ALA A 52 7.20 -0.36 -12.86
N SER A 53 6.33 -0.60 -13.84
CA SER A 53 5.16 -1.47 -13.69
C SER A 53 5.33 -2.84 -14.34
N ALA A 54 6.40 -3.09 -15.11
CA ALA A 54 6.59 -4.28 -15.95
C ALA A 54 6.48 -5.57 -15.14
N GLY A 55 7.21 -5.67 -14.03
CA GLY A 55 7.14 -6.84 -13.16
C GLY A 55 5.75 -7.03 -12.53
N ARG A 56 5.01 -5.94 -12.28
CA ARG A 56 3.64 -6.02 -11.78
C ARG A 56 2.65 -6.40 -12.87
N VAL A 57 2.81 -5.88 -14.08
CA VAL A 57 2.00 -6.22 -15.26
C VAL A 57 2.20 -7.69 -15.61
N GLU A 58 3.44 -8.18 -15.61
CA GLU A 58 3.77 -9.59 -15.80
C GLU A 58 3.14 -10.48 -14.72
N SER A 59 3.28 -10.11 -13.44
CA SER A 59 2.64 -10.82 -12.34
C SER A 59 1.12 -10.89 -12.49
N LEU A 60 0.47 -9.79 -12.89
CA LEU A 60 -0.97 -9.75 -13.13
C LEU A 60 -1.36 -10.60 -14.35
N ALA A 61 -0.62 -10.50 -15.44
CA ALA A 61 -0.86 -11.29 -16.65
C ALA A 61 -0.74 -12.80 -16.36
N GLY A 62 0.25 -13.22 -15.58
CA GLY A 62 0.42 -14.61 -15.16
C GLY A 62 -0.67 -15.08 -14.18
N THR A 63 -1.02 -14.25 -13.20
CA THR A 63 -1.99 -14.61 -12.14
C THR A 63 -3.40 -14.77 -12.68
N TYR A 64 -3.80 -13.90 -13.63
CA TYR A 64 -5.16 -13.83 -14.13
C TYR A 64 -5.31 -14.34 -15.58
N HIS A 65 -4.31 -15.04 -16.10
CA HIS A 65 -4.37 -15.60 -17.45
C HIS A 65 -5.58 -16.54 -17.60
N GLY A 66 -6.45 -16.27 -18.57
CA GLY A 66 -7.64 -17.08 -18.83
C GLY A 66 -8.75 -16.97 -17.78
N GLN A 67 -8.62 -16.07 -16.81
CA GLN A 67 -9.65 -15.81 -15.80
C GLN A 67 -10.49 -14.58 -16.18
N TYR A 68 -11.77 -14.62 -15.81
CA TYR A 68 -12.62 -13.43 -15.88
C TYR A 68 -12.18 -12.43 -14.81
N VAL A 69 -11.57 -11.33 -15.23
CA VAL A 69 -11.25 -10.19 -14.38
C VAL A 69 -12.25 -9.09 -14.69
N LEU A 70 -12.80 -8.46 -13.64
CA LEU A 70 -13.63 -7.27 -13.80
C LEU A 70 -12.90 -6.25 -14.68
N ASP A 71 -13.56 -5.80 -15.75
CA ASP A 71 -12.99 -4.80 -16.63
C ASP A 71 -12.73 -3.52 -15.83
N ARG A 72 -11.46 -3.22 -15.57
CA ARG A 72 -11.07 -2.06 -14.78
C ARG A 72 -11.34 -0.74 -15.52
N ALA A 73 -11.54 -0.77 -16.84
CA ALA A 73 -11.98 0.39 -17.58
C ALA A 73 -13.40 0.81 -17.19
N SER A 74 -14.27 -0.15 -16.84
CA SER A 74 -15.65 0.10 -16.43
C SER A 74 -15.78 0.87 -15.12
N ILE A 75 -14.77 0.83 -14.24
CA ILE A 75 -14.73 1.52 -12.94
C ILE A 75 -13.77 2.71 -12.92
N ARG A 76 -13.34 3.18 -14.10
CA ARG A 76 -12.34 4.24 -14.21
C ARG A 76 -12.82 5.56 -13.60
N LEU A 77 -14.10 5.90 -13.81
CA LEU A 77 -14.67 7.14 -13.30
C LEU A 77 -14.72 7.15 -11.77
N GLU A 78 -15.10 6.01 -11.19
CA GLU A 78 -15.14 5.72 -9.77
C GLU A 78 -13.73 5.82 -9.16
N TYR A 79 -12.74 5.20 -9.82
CA TYR A 79 -11.35 5.28 -9.41
C TYR A 79 -10.83 6.73 -9.44
N GLU A 80 -11.12 7.49 -10.49
CA GLU A 80 -10.72 8.90 -10.59
C GLU A 80 -11.38 9.75 -9.50
N LYS A 81 -12.66 9.52 -9.17
CA LYS A 81 -13.34 10.18 -8.06
C LYS A 81 -12.72 9.82 -6.71
N ALA A 82 -12.41 8.54 -6.48
CA ALA A 82 -11.76 8.09 -5.26
C ALA A 82 -10.37 8.72 -5.10
N MET A 83 -9.59 8.80 -6.17
CA MET A 83 -8.30 9.49 -6.19
C MET A 83 -8.43 10.99 -5.90
N ARG A 84 -9.44 11.67 -6.46
CA ARG A 84 -9.70 13.10 -6.18
C ARG A 84 -10.05 13.32 -4.72
N LEU A 85 -10.94 12.50 -4.14
CA LEU A 85 -11.32 12.62 -2.74
C LEU A 85 -10.15 12.26 -1.80
N ALA A 86 -9.41 11.18 -2.07
CA ALA A 86 -8.20 10.83 -1.32
C ALA A 86 -7.16 11.96 -1.36
N THR A 87 -7.00 12.61 -2.52
CA THR A 87 -6.12 13.78 -2.66
C THR A 87 -6.63 14.95 -1.82
N PHE A 88 -7.93 15.25 -1.90
CA PHE A 88 -8.55 16.29 -1.08
C PHE A 88 -8.30 16.04 0.43
N ILE A 89 -8.52 14.82 0.91
CA ILE A 89 -8.29 14.44 2.31
C ILE A 89 -6.81 14.60 2.68
N SER A 90 -5.90 14.10 1.84
CA SER A 90 -4.46 14.18 2.09
C SER A 90 -3.93 15.61 2.16
N ILE A 91 -4.60 16.57 1.51
CA ILE A 91 -4.20 17.99 1.53
C ILE A 91 -4.87 18.72 2.69
N ASN A 92 -6.17 18.51 2.90
CA ASN A 92 -6.98 19.38 3.75
C ASN A 92 -7.23 18.83 5.16
N CYS A 93 -7.13 17.52 5.38
CA CYS A 93 -7.43 16.90 6.66
C CYS A 93 -6.16 16.73 7.51
N SER A 94 -5.75 17.82 8.17
CA SER A 94 -4.58 17.81 9.06
C SER A 94 -4.57 16.72 10.14
N PRO A 95 -5.70 16.31 10.76
CA PRO A 95 -5.68 15.27 11.77
C PRO A 95 -5.24 13.90 11.23
N ILE A 96 -5.69 13.54 10.03
CA ILE A 96 -5.30 12.31 9.33
C ILE A 96 -3.81 12.35 8.97
N ASN A 97 -3.31 13.52 8.56
CA ASN A 97 -1.90 13.72 8.22
C ASN A 97 -0.94 13.75 9.42
N ARG A 98 -1.45 13.89 10.64
CA ARG A 98 -0.66 13.93 11.87
C ARG A 98 -0.64 12.60 12.62
N ALA A 99 -1.38 11.59 12.15
CA ALA A 99 -1.41 10.29 12.80
C ALA A 99 -0.03 9.60 12.71
N PRO A 100 0.39 8.87 13.77
CA PRO A 100 1.64 8.11 13.77
C PRO A 100 1.66 7.11 12.60
N GLY A 101 2.71 7.13 11.78
CA GLY A 101 2.81 6.26 10.60
C GLY A 101 2.00 6.69 9.37
N ALA A 102 1.28 7.81 9.44
CA ALA A 102 0.51 8.32 8.30
C ALA A 102 1.42 8.75 7.15
N LYS A 103 1.21 8.16 5.97
CA LYS A 103 1.83 8.61 4.73
C LYS A 103 0.92 9.68 4.11
N LYS A 104 1.47 10.87 3.83
CA LYS A 104 0.78 12.00 3.18
C LYS A 104 0.57 11.80 1.67
N SER A 105 0.11 10.62 1.27
CA SER A 105 -0.04 10.25 -0.14
C SER A 105 -1.46 9.82 -0.43
N SER A 106 -2.08 10.42 -1.44
CA SER A 106 -3.38 9.98 -1.96
C SER A 106 -3.37 8.59 -2.59
N ARG A 107 -2.18 8.00 -2.78
CA ARG A 107 -1.98 6.64 -3.27
C ARG A 107 -1.80 5.62 -2.16
N GLU A 108 -1.85 6.06 -0.90
CA GLU A 108 -1.82 5.12 0.23
C GLU A 108 -3.09 4.25 0.18
N PRO A 109 -2.97 2.91 0.20
CA PRO A 109 -4.11 2.01 -0.01
C PRO A 109 -5.26 2.21 0.98
N THR A 110 -4.96 2.50 2.24
CA THR A 110 -5.95 2.71 3.31
C THR A 110 -6.76 3.97 3.06
N LEU A 111 -6.11 5.06 2.67
CA LEU A 111 -6.75 6.33 2.34
C LEU A 111 -7.61 6.22 1.08
N LEU A 112 -7.13 5.49 0.07
CA LEU A 112 -7.91 5.23 -1.14
C LEU A 112 -9.14 4.35 -0.84
N ALA A 113 -8.99 3.34 0.03
CA ALA A 113 -10.10 2.51 0.49
C ALA A 113 -11.13 3.34 1.27
N PHE A 114 -10.67 4.20 2.18
CA PHE A 114 -11.53 5.11 2.92
C PHE A 114 -12.30 6.08 2.02
N ALA A 115 -11.61 6.71 1.05
CA ALA A 115 -12.25 7.59 0.07
C ALA A 115 -13.28 6.84 -0.79
N THR A 116 -12.99 5.60 -1.18
CA THR A 116 -13.90 4.75 -1.94
C THR A 116 -15.16 4.42 -1.14
N LEU A 117 -15.02 4.06 0.15
CA LEU A 117 -16.14 3.79 1.05
C LEU A 117 -17.03 5.03 1.23
N LEU A 118 -16.43 6.20 1.46
CA LEU A 118 -17.16 7.47 1.57
C LEU A 118 -17.95 7.80 0.30
N LEU A 119 -17.34 7.61 -0.88
CA LEU A 119 -18.03 7.78 -2.15
C LEU A 119 -19.16 6.78 -2.32
N PHE A 120 -18.94 5.52 -1.98
CA PHE A 120 -19.94 4.46 -2.09
C PHE A 120 -21.21 4.79 -1.28
N VAL A 121 -21.06 5.17 0.00
CA VAL A 121 -22.20 5.56 0.85
C VAL A 121 -22.81 6.93 0.47
N SER A 122 -22.14 7.68 -0.41
CA SER A 122 -22.60 8.96 -0.95
C SER A 122 -23.14 8.86 -2.37
N GLY A 123 -23.39 7.64 -2.87
CA GLY A 123 -23.88 7.45 -4.25
C GLY A 123 -22.89 7.94 -5.31
N TRP A 124 -21.59 7.91 -5.01
CA TRP A 124 -20.50 8.41 -5.86
C TRP A 124 -20.55 9.91 -6.18
N ASP A 125 -21.25 10.69 -5.37
CA ASP A 125 -21.22 12.15 -5.43
C ASP A 125 -20.08 12.72 -4.56
N LEU A 126 -19.24 13.55 -5.16
CA LEU A 126 -18.06 14.12 -4.48
C LEU A 126 -18.45 15.14 -3.41
N GLY A 127 -19.45 15.99 -3.68
CA GLY A 127 -19.91 17.00 -2.73
C GLY A 127 -20.47 16.35 -1.47
N SER A 128 -21.40 15.42 -1.66
CA SER A 128 -22.00 14.62 -0.59
C SER A 128 -20.96 13.83 0.21
N ALA A 129 -19.93 13.29 -0.44
CA ALA A 129 -18.85 12.59 0.25
C ALA A 129 -17.98 13.53 1.10
N ILE A 130 -17.71 14.75 0.61
CA ILE A 130 -17.01 15.79 1.37
C ILE A 130 -17.85 16.27 2.55
N ASP A 131 -19.16 16.47 2.36
CA ASP A 131 -20.05 16.88 3.43
C ASP A 131 -20.12 15.82 4.53
N ARG A 132 -20.23 14.54 4.16
CA ARG A 132 -20.16 13.43 5.13
C ARG A 132 -18.83 13.36 5.84
N LEU A 133 -17.73 13.55 5.12
CA LEU A 133 -16.39 13.66 5.72
C LEU A 133 -16.36 14.81 6.74
N ALA A 134 -16.91 15.98 6.40
CA ALA A 134 -16.95 17.14 7.29
C ALA A 134 -17.78 16.85 8.54
N VAL A 135 -18.92 16.16 8.42
CA VAL A 135 -19.72 15.70 9.57
C VAL A 135 -18.89 14.75 10.45
N VAL A 136 -18.26 13.74 9.87
CA VAL A 136 -17.43 12.77 10.62
C VAL A 136 -16.26 13.48 11.33
N MET A 137 -15.63 14.47 10.69
CA MET A 137 -14.51 15.22 11.26
C MET A 137 -14.95 16.26 12.30
N SER A 138 -16.19 16.76 12.21
CA SER A 138 -16.73 17.81 13.08
C SER A 138 -17.55 17.25 14.24
N ASP A 139 -17.85 15.96 14.27
CA ASP A 139 -18.53 15.31 15.37
C ASP A 139 -17.64 15.28 16.63
N ARG A 140 -17.68 16.39 17.37
CA ARG A 140 -17.01 16.60 18.66
C ARG A 140 -17.89 16.22 19.84
N SER A 141 -19.07 15.61 19.60
CA SER A 141 -20.12 15.45 20.61
C SER A 141 -19.77 14.58 21.82
N LYS A 142 -18.57 13.97 21.86
CA LYS A 142 -18.16 13.06 22.95
C LYS A 142 -16.71 13.15 23.46
N ARG A 143 -15.91 14.20 23.19
CA ARG A 143 -14.47 14.13 23.53
C ARG A 143 -13.82 15.44 23.98
N SER A 144 -13.04 15.34 25.07
CA SER A 144 -11.98 16.30 25.42
C SER A 144 -10.92 16.33 24.32
N GLU A 145 -10.25 17.47 24.12
CA GLU A 145 -9.27 17.69 23.04
C GLU A 145 -8.12 16.65 22.99
N ALA A 146 -7.77 16.06 24.14
CA ALA A 146 -6.77 14.98 24.23
C ALA A 146 -7.28 13.62 23.71
N ASP A 147 -8.56 13.28 23.97
CA ASP A 147 -9.16 12.00 23.56
C ASP A 147 -9.56 11.97 22.08
N ALA A 148 -9.83 13.16 21.52
CA ALA A 148 -10.16 13.33 20.11
C ALA A 148 -8.94 13.04 19.21
N LEU A 149 -7.73 13.43 19.64
CA LEU A 149 -6.50 13.12 18.90
C LEU A 149 -6.19 11.62 18.96
N ILE A 150 -6.24 10.99 20.14
CA ILE A 150 -5.86 9.57 20.32
C ILE A 150 -6.74 8.64 19.47
N ASN A 151 -8.07 8.82 19.51
CA ASN A 151 -8.98 7.96 18.77
C ASN A 151 -9.05 8.26 17.26
N LEU A 152 -8.71 9.47 16.84
CA LEU A 152 -8.63 9.80 15.41
C LEU A 152 -7.28 9.38 14.81
N THR A 153 -6.26 9.18 15.65
CA THR A 153 -4.95 8.63 15.27
C THR A 153 -4.87 7.11 15.33
N CYS A 154 -5.83 6.42 15.93
CA CYS A 154 -6.02 4.98 15.74
C CYS A 154 -6.62 4.77 14.34
N VAL A 155 -5.79 4.34 13.39
CA VAL A 155 -6.09 4.17 11.97
C VAL A 155 -7.19 3.12 11.70
N ASN A 156 -7.71 2.48 12.74
CA ASN A 156 -8.83 1.55 12.70
C ASN A 156 -9.49 1.49 14.09
N PRO A 157 -10.81 1.69 14.22
CA PRO A 157 -11.50 1.59 15.52
C PRO A 157 -11.47 0.17 16.12
N PHE A 158 -11.02 -0.82 15.35
CA PHE A 158 -10.84 -2.20 15.79
C PHE A 158 -9.37 -2.56 16.09
N ASP A 159 -8.41 -1.65 15.89
CA ASP A 159 -7.01 -1.92 16.24
C ASP A 159 -6.91 -2.15 17.75
N ASP A 160 -6.28 -3.28 18.10
CA ASP A 160 -6.14 -3.74 19.47
C ASP A 160 -7.47 -3.84 20.23
N TYR A 161 -8.61 -3.97 19.55
CA TYR A 161 -9.93 -4.01 20.20
C TYR A 161 -10.00 -5.13 21.26
N GLU A 162 -9.51 -6.32 20.92
CA GLU A 162 -9.46 -7.44 21.86
C GLU A 162 -8.57 -7.12 23.07
N ALA A 163 -7.40 -6.51 22.86
CA ALA A 163 -6.51 -6.11 23.94
C ALA A 163 -7.11 -4.98 24.82
N TRP A 164 -7.85 -4.04 24.22
CA TRP A 164 -8.57 -3.00 24.95
C TRP A 164 -9.76 -3.55 25.73
N ASP A 165 -10.51 -4.49 25.16
CA ASP A 165 -11.60 -5.18 25.84
C ASP A 165 -11.07 -6.03 27.02
N GLU A 166 -9.99 -6.77 26.82
CA GLU A 166 -9.29 -7.51 27.88
C GLU A 166 -8.75 -6.58 28.96
N LEU A 167 -8.13 -5.45 28.60
CA LEU A 167 -7.67 -4.45 29.56
C LEU A 167 -8.84 -3.88 30.37
N LYS A 168 -9.99 -3.62 29.73
CA LYS A 168 -11.20 -3.15 30.42
C LYS A 168 -11.75 -4.20 31.39
N ARG A 169 -11.77 -5.48 30.98
CA ARG A 169 -12.15 -6.59 31.85
C ARG A 169 -11.19 -6.72 33.04
N LEU A 170 -9.88 -6.61 32.82
CA LEU A 170 -8.86 -6.62 33.87
C LEU A 170 -9.03 -5.46 34.85
N GLN A 171 -9.32 -4.25 34.35
CA GLN A 171 -9.57 -3.07 35.20
C GLN A 171 -10.85 -3.18 36.03
N ALA A 172 -11.83 -3.97 35.57
CA ALA A 172 -13.08 -4.21 36.31
C ALA A 172 -12.92 -5.24 37.44
N LEU A 173 -11.80 -5.97 37.50
CA LEU A 173 -11.53 -6.92 38.58
C LEU A 173 -11.11 -6.19 39.87
N PRO A 174 -11.66 -6.58 41.04
CA PRO A 174 -11.25 -6.01 42.32
C PRO A 174 -9.78 -6.38 42.61
N GLY A 175 -8.94 -5.37 42.87
CA GLY A 175 -7.52 -5.55 43.21
C GLY A 175 -6.54 -5.40 42.04
N PHE A 176 -7.00 -5.05 40.84
CA PHE A 176 -6.13 -4.74 39.71
C PHE A 176 -5.24 -3.53 40.02
N ARG A 177 -3.91 -3.71 39.99
CA ARG A 177 -2.94 -2.61 40.07
C ARG A 177 -2.11 -2.52 38.80
N ARG A 178 -2.02 -1.29 38.25
CA ARG A 178 -1.39 -0.99 36.95
C ARG A 178 0.12 -1.19 36.93
N ASP A 179 0.76 -1.10 38.09
CA ASP A 179 2.20 -1.21 38.33
C ASP A 179 2.75 -2.64 38.20
N LYS A 180 1.89 -3.66 38.17
CA LYS A 180 2.29 -5.08 38.08
C LYS A 180 2.19 -5.71 36.69
N LEU A 181 1.82 -4.94 35.66
CA LEU A 181 1.60 -5.51 34.32
C LEU A 181 2.89 -5.77 33.52
N ASN A 182 4.02 -6.02 34.18
CA ASN A 182 5.26 -6.43 33.52
C ASN A 182 5.55 -7.91 33.79
N MET A 183 4.65 -8.74 33.27
CA MET A 183 4.59 -10.19 33.51
C MET A 183 5.93 -10.89 33.23
N ARG A 184 6.70 -10.41 32.24
CA ARG A 184 8.03 -10.93 31.90
C ARG A 184 9.06 -10.72 33.02
N VAL A 185 9.04 -9.54 33.65
CA VAL A 185 9.97 -9.22 34.73
C VAL A 185 9.60 -9.99 35.99
N GLU A 186 8.31 -10.07 36.32
CA GLU A 186 7.84 -10.88 37.47
C GLU A 186 8.13 -12.37 37.29
N LEU A 187 7.93 -12.95 36.10
CA LEU A 187 8.25 -14.35 35.83
C LEU A 187 9.75 -14.65 35.96
N LEU A 188 10.62 -13.75 35.49
CA LEU A 188 12.06 -13.90 35.64
C LEU A 188 12.51 -13.80 37.10
N GLU A 189 11.89 -12.92 37.89
CA GLU A 189 12.16 -12.79 39.32
C GLU A 189 11.73 -14.05 40.09
N ILE A 190 10.55 -14.59 39.78
CA ILE A 190 10.01 -15.83 40.36
C ILE A 190 10.88 -17.03 39.95
N GLU A 191 11.28 -17.13 38.69
CA GLU A 191 12.17 -18.19 38.20
C GLU A 191 13.53 -18.13 38.92
N ARG A 192 14.07 -16.93 39.13
CA ARG A 192 15.33 -16.72 39.86
C ARG A 192 15.20 -17.13 41.33
N GLN A 193 14.07 -16.83 41.98
CA GLN A 193 13.80 -17.25 43.36
C GLN A 193 13.61 -18.76 43.48
N LEU A 194 12.91 -19.39 42.53
CA LEU A 194 12.77 -20.85 42.48
C LEU A 194 14.14 -21.53 42.31
N ARG A 195 14.97 -21.05 41.38
CA ARG A 195 16.33 -21.60 41.19
C ARG A 195 17.20 -21.44 42.44
N ALA A 196 17.05 -20.35 43.19
CA ALA A 196 17.77 -20.15 44.45
C ALA A 196 17.27 -21.05 45.59
N GLY A 197 16.00 -21.45 45.58
CA GLY A 197 15.43 -22.38 46.56
C GLY A 197 15.73 -23.85 46.32
N PHE A 198 16.24 -24.21 45.13
CA PHE A 198 16.63 -25.57 44.75
C PHE A 198 18.14 -25.71 44.52
N SER A 199 18.94 -24.78 45.04
CA SER A 199 20.40 -24.79 44.95
C SER A 199 21.08 -24.92 46.30
#